data_AF-A0A1F8J0B2-F1
#
_entry.id   AF-A0A1F8J0B2-F1
#
_cell.length_a   1.000
_cell.length_b   1.000
_cell.length_c   1.000
_cell.angle_alpha   90.00
_cell.angle_beta   90.00
_cell.angle_gamma   90.00
#
_symmetry.space_group_name_H-M   'P 1'
#
loop_
_entity.id
_entity.type
_entity.pdbx_description
1 polymer ?
#
loop_
_entity_poly.entity_id
_entity_poly.type
_entity_poly.pdbx_seq_one_letter_code
_entity_poly.pdbx_strand_id
1 'polypeptide(L)'
;MTDGVRGSGPIHPDDKKMYEQEYKQGANLFQKALRQYQKSDNTFQQAEFKDVMHRALGVMNDSAQGLIRKDLEAKNQQIQKDFDTFQQFPEDPDTIKQLNKDLDDARHSLGG
;
A
#
# COMPACT_ATOMS: atom_id res chain seq x y z
N MET A 1 5.91 38.56 9.69
CA MET A 1 6.38 37.42 10.49
C MET A 1 5.30 37.06 11.47
N THR A 2 4.59 35.96 11.23
CA THR A 2 4.10 35.02 12.25
C THR A 2 3.67 33.77 11.48
N ASP A 3 4.54 32.77 11.58
CA ASP A 3 4.34 31.39 11.15
C ASP A 3 3.06 30.84 11.76
N GLY A 4 2.05 30.63 10.93
CA GLY A 4 0.81 29.96 11.31
C GLY A 4 1.08 28.48 11.41
N VAL A 5 1.52 28.03 12.59
CA VAL A 5 1.56 26.62 12.99
C VAL A 5 0.20 26.02 12.62
N ARG A 6 0.16 25.19 11.58
CA ARG A 6 -1.01 24.38 11.21
C ARG A 6 -1.20 23.36 12.33
N GLY A 7 -1.89 23.80 13.36
CA GLY A 7 -2.26 23.00 14.51
C GLY A 7 -3.08 21.80 14.07
N SER A 8 -2.81 20.70 14.76
CA SER A 8 -3.43 19.38 14.72
C SER A 8 -4.95 19.44 14.90
N GLY A 9 -5.67 19.89 13.88
CA GLY A 9 -7.12 19.81 13.79
C GLY A 9 -7.56 18.44 13.25
N PRO A 10 -8.81 18.00 13.53
CA PRO A 10 -9.38 16.83 12.89
C PRO A 10 -9.36 17.00 11.36
N ILE A 11 -9.03 15.92 10.66
CA ILE A 11 -8.98 15.89 9.20
C ILE A 11 -10.31 16.34 8.58
N HIS A 12 -10.25 17.13 7.50
CA HIS A 12 -11.46 17.56 6.80
C HIS A 12 -12.18 16.34 6.19
N PRO A 13 -13.52 16.26 6.23
CA PRO A 13 -14.25 15.09 5.73
C PRO A 13 -13.97 14.74 4.26
N ASP A 14 -13.72 15.75 3.43
CA ASP A 14 -13.40 15.54 2.01
C ASP A 14 -11.98 14.98 1.82
N ASP A 15 -11.00 15.52 2.56
CA ASP A 15 -9.63 14.99 2.57
C ASP A 15 -9.62 13.54 3.09
N LYS A 16 -10.42 13.26 4.13
CA LYS A 16 -10.58 11.90 4.66
C LYS A 16 -11.08 10.94 3.58
N LYS A 17 -12.15 11.29 2.86
CA LYS A 17 -12.69 10.44 1.78
C LYS A 17 -11.67 10.23 0.66
N MET A 18 -10.94 11.29 0.30
CA MET A 18 -9.88 11.21 -0.71
C MET A 18 -8.81 10.20 -0.29
N TYR A 19 -8.20 10.36 0.89
CA TYR A 19 -7.17 9.43 1.36
C TYR A 19 -7.70 8.00 1.56
N GLU A 20 -8.95 7.82 2.00
CA GLU A 20 -9.57 6.49 2.07
C GLU A 20 -9.67 5.82 0.68
N GLN A 21 -10.01 6.60 -0.34
CA GLN A 21 -10.05 6.11 -1.72
C GLN A 21 -8.64 5.80 -2.25
N GLU A 22 -7.69 6.70 -2.05
CA GLU A 22 -6.29 6.53 -2.47
C GLU A 22 -5.66 5.30 -1.82
N TYR A 23 -5.90 5.08 -0.52
CA TYR A 23 -5.42 3.90 0.19
C TYR A 23 -5.98 2.60 -0.42
N LYS A 24 -7.30 2.53 -0.67
CA LYS A 24 -7.94 1.37 -1.31
C LYS A 24 -7.45 1.14 -2.73
N GLN A 25 -7.24 2.22 -3.49
CA GLN A 25 -6.73 2.15 -4.85
C GLN A 25 -5.27 1.69 -4.88
N GLY A 26 -4.44 2.17 -3.95
CA GLY A 26 -3.06 1.72 -3.75
C GLY A 26 -3.00 0.22 -3.49
N ALA A 27 -3.75 -0.29 -2.51
CA ALA A 27 -3.79 -1.73 -2.21
C ALA A 27 -4.25 -2.56 -3.43
N ASN A 28 -5.26 -2.11 -4.16
CA ASN A 28 -5.75 -2.79 -5.36
C ASN A 28 -4.72 -2.75 -6.51
N LEU A 29 -4.05 -1.61 -6.73
CA LEU A 29 -3.02 -1.48 -7.76
C LEU A 29 -1.84 -2.39 -7.46
N PHE A 30 -1.38 -2.41 -6.21
CA PHE A 30 -0.35 -3.33 -5.74
C PHE A 30 -0.75 -4.77 -6.05
N GLN A 31 -1.94 -5.20 -5.61
CA GLN A 31 -2.39 -6.57 -5.80
C GLN A 31 -2.52 -6.95 -7.30
N LYS A 32 -2.96 -6.01 -8.14
CA LYS A 32 -2.98 -6.21 -9.60
C LYS A 32 -1.57 -6.39 -10.17
N ALA A 33 -0.62 -5.54 -9.77
CA ALA A 33 0.76 -5.62 -10.22
C ALA A 33 1.41 -6.95 -9.80
N LEU A 34 1.19 -7.39 -8.55
CA LEU A 34 1.63 -8.70 -8.07
C LEU A 34 1.08 -9.85 -8.92
N ARG A 35 -0.22 -9.82 -9.25
CA ARG A 35 -0.83 -10.83 -10.14
C ARG A 35 -0.27 -10.81 -11.56
N GLN A 36 0.08 -9.64 -12.10
CA GLN A 36 0.69 -9.56 -13.43
C GLN A 36 2.15 -10.02 -13.41
N TYR A 37 2.88 -9.71 -12.34
CA TYR A 37 4.23 -10.23 -12.11
C TYR A 37 4.26 -11.75 -12.21
N GLN A 38 3.37 -12.44 -11.49
CA GLN A 38 3.31 -13.91 -11.47
C GLN A 38 2.97 -14.55 -12.82
N LYS A 39 2.37 -13.77 -13.74
CA LYS A 39 1.98 -14.24 -15.07
C LYS A 39 3.00 -13.93 -16.15
N SER A 40 4.00 -13.11 -15.83
CA SER A 40 5.00 -12.66 -16.79
C SER A 40 6.23 -13.53 -16.69
N ASP A 41 6.66 -14.08 -17.83
CA ASP A 41 7.95 -14.75 -18.00
C ASP A 41 9.05 -13.77 -18.45
N ASN A 42 8.71 -12.48 -18.62
CA ASN A 42 9.62 -11.45 -19.09
C ASN A 42 10.21 -10.67 -17.91
N THR A 43 11.54 -10.74 -17.75
CA THR A 43 12.27 -10.10 -16.65
C THR A 43 12.13 -8.58 -16.61
N PHE A 44 12.02 -7.91 -17.77
CA PHE A 44 11.81 -6.47 -17.82
C PHE A 44 10.40 -6.08 -17.35
N GLN A 45 9.38 -6.82 -17.80
CA GLN A 45 8.00 -6.60 -17.33
C GLN A 45 7.87 -6.89 -15.83
N GLN A 46 8.51 -7.95 -15.35
CA GLN A 46 8.59 -8.26 -13.92
C GLN A 46 9.21 -7.11 -13.12
N ALA A 47 10.28 -6.49 -13.61
CA ALA A 47 10.87 -5.31 -12.97
C ALA A 47 9.89 -4.12 -12.94
N GLU A 48 9.20 -3.84 -14.06
CA GLU A 48 8.18 -2.79 -14.11
C GLU A 48 7.04 -3.04 -13.11
N PHE A 49 6.58 -4.28 -12.97
CA PHE A 49 5.55 -4.61 -11.97
C PHE A 49 6.07 -4.44 -10.53
N LYS A 50 7.35 -4.73 -10.25
CA LYS A 50 7.96 -4.42 -8.95
C LYS A 50 7.96 -2.92 -8.67
N ASP A 51 8.26 -2.09 -9.66
CA ASP A 51 8.20 -0.63 -9.51
C ASP A 51 6.77 -0.14 -9.25
N VAL A 52 5.77 -0.71 -9.93
CA VAL A 52 4.36 -0.38 -9.68
C VAL A 52 3.94 -0.79 -8.26
N MET A 53 4.34 -1.96 -7.79
CA MET A 53 4.10 -2.40 -6.40
C MET A 53 4.72 -1.43 -5.39
N HIS A 54 5.99 -1.06 -5.59
CA HIS A 54 6.68 -0.10 -4.72
C HIS A 54 5.96 1.26 -4.66
N ARG A 55 5.58 1.82 -5.81
CA ARG A 55 4.84 3.09 -5.87
C ARG A 55 3.46 3.00 -5.22
N ALA A 56 2.74 1.89 -5.44
CA ALA A 56 1.43 1.67 -4.84
C ALA A 56 1.51 1.61 -3.30
N LEU A 57 2.55 1.00 -2.74
CA LEU A 57 2.81 1.00 -1.31
C LEU A 57 3.16 2.40 -0.79
N GLY A 58 3.88 3.20 -1.57
CA GLY A 58 4.09 4.63 -1.29
C GLY A 58 2.77 5.38 -1.12
N VAL A 59 1.84 5.23 -2.08
CA VAL A 59 0.49 5.84 -1.99
C VAL A 59 -0.27 5.37 -0.74
N MET A 60 -0.18 4.08 -0.38
CA MET A 60 -0.80 3.57 0.85
C MET A 60 -0.20 4.22 2.10
N ASN A 61 1.12 4.42 2.14
CA ASN A 61 1.80 5.09 3.25
C ASN A 61 1.39 6.55 3.39
N ASP A 62 1.41 7.29 2.29
CA ASP A 62 1.03 8.71 2.27
C ASP A 62 -0.43 8.88 2.69
N SER A 63 -1.32 8.00 2.19
CA SER A 63 -2.73 8.00 2.56
C SER A 63 -2.95 7.66 4.04
N ALA A 64 -2.24 6.67 4.58
CA ALA A 64 -2.34 6.31 6.00
C ALA A 64 -1.89 7.44 6.93
N GLN A 65 -0.81 8.15 6.55
CA GLN A 65 -0.34 9.34 7.24
C GLN A 65 -1.34 10.49 7.14
N GLY A 66 -1.87 10.74 5.94
CA GLY A 66 -2.91 11.73 5.70
C GLY A 66 -4.15 11.50 6.57
N LEU A 67 -4.56 10.23 6.73
CA LEU A 67 -5.65 9.81 7.62
C LEU A 67 -5.31 9.83 9.11
N ILE A 68 -4.04 9.98 9.48
CA ILE A 68 -3.54 9.91 10.85
C ILE A 68 -3.91 8.54 11.50
N ARG A 69 -3.85 7.46 10.72
CA ARG A 69 -4.27 6.11 11.12
C ARG A 69 -3.06 5.21 11.38
N LYS A 70 -2.64 5.13 12.65
CA LYS A 70 -1.48 4.32 13.09
C LYS A 70 -1.65 2.82 12.84
N ASP A 71 -2.89 2.33 12.86
CA ASP A 71 -3.22 0.95 12.51
C ASP A 71 -2.95 0.66 11.02
N LEU A 72 -3.24 1.61 10.12
CA LEU A 72 -2.93 1.48 8.69
C LEU A 72 -1.43 1.60 8.43
N GLU A 73 -0.75 2.51 9.12
CA GLU A 73 0.72 2.60 9.06
C GLU A 73 1.37 1.26 9.48
N ALA A 74 0.91 0.65 10.57
CA ALA A 74 1.41 -0.65 11.02
C ALA A 74 1.13 -1.77 10.01
N LYS A 75 -0.04 -1.78 9.39
CA LYS A 75 -0.36 -2.73 8.30
C LYS A 75 0.55 -2.54 7.09
N ASN A 76 0.78 -1.30 6.67
CA ASN A 76 1.70 -1.02 5.56
C ASN A 76 3.13 -1.44 5.85
N GLN A 77 3.58 -1.30 7.10
CA GLN A 77 4.90 -1.82 7.52
C GLN A 77 4.98 -3.34 7.40
N GLN A 78 3.90 -4.07 7.70
CA GLN A 78 3.87 -5.51 7.48
C GLN A 78 3.89 -5.84 5.98
N ILE A 79 3.08 -5.15 5.17
CA ILE A 79 3.09 -5.31 3.71
C ILE A 79 4.47 -5.02 3.12
N GLN A 80 5.18 -4.00 3.61
CA GLN A 80 6.55 -3.72 3.19
C GLN A 80 7.49 -4.89 3.49
N LYS A 81 7.44 -5.47 4.69
CA LYS A 81 8.28 -6.63 5.05
C LYS A 81 7.97 -7.85 4.18
N ASP A 82 6.70 -8.11 3.94
CA ASP A 82 6.26 -9.21 3.09
C ASP A 82 6.68 -8.97 1.63
N PHE A 83 6.64 -7.71 1.17
CA PHE A 83 7.12 -7.32 -0.15
C PHE A 83 8.65 -7.46 -0.27
N ASP A 84 9.41 -7.06 0.74
CA ASP A 84 10.87 -7.22 0.76
C ASP A 84 11.24 -8.72 0.73
N THR A 85 10.50 -9.54 1.48
CA THR A 85 10.65 -11.01 1.46
C THR A 85 10.32 -11.57 0.07
N PHE A 86 9.23 -11.12 -0.54
CA PHE A 86 8.85 -11.49 -1.91
C PHE A 86 9.94 -11.09 -2.93
N GLN A 87 10.56 -9.92 -2.78
CA GLN A 87 11.62 -9.50 -3.68
C GLN A 87 12.84 -10.41 -3.64
N GLN A 88 13.13 -11.02 -2.47
CA GLN A 88 14.20 -12.00 -2.29
C GLN A 88 13.80 -13.40 -2.74
N PHE A 89 12.54 -13.79 -2.52
CA PHE A 89 12.00 -15.12 -2.82
C PHE A 89 10.72 -15.02 -3.68
N PRO A 90 10.82 -14.54 -4.94
CA PRO A 90 9.64 -14.22 -5.75
C PRO A 90 8.85 -15.44 -6.23
N GLU A 91 9.43 -16.64 -6.11
CA GLU A 91 8.81 -17.91 -6.48
C GLU A 91 8.18 -18.63 -5.28
N ASP A 92 8.37 -18.12 -4.05
CA ASP A 92 7.80 -18.74 -2.85
C ASP A 92 6.28 -18.50 -2.79
N PRO A 93 5.45 -19.55 -2.94
CA PRO A 93 4.00 -19.41 -2.94
C PRO A 93 3.45 -18.92 -1.60
N ASP A 94 4.11 -19.22 -0.48
CA ASP A 94 3.64 -18.82 0.84
C ASP A 94 3.82 -17.32 1.04
N THR A 95 4.97 -16.79 0.64
CA THR A 95 5.24 -15.34 0.64
C THR A 95 4.22 -14.58 -0.22
N ILE A 96 3.90 -15.08 -1.42
CA ILE A 96 2.92 -14.43 -2.31
C ILE A 96 1.49 -14.50 -1.75
N LYS A 97 1.12 -15.63 -1.16
CA LYS A 97 -0.19 -15.81 -0.52
C LYS A 97 -0.36 -14.87 0.67
N GLN A 98 0.68 -14.74 1.50
CA GLN A 98 0.69 -13.87 2.66
C GLN A 98 0.58 -12.39 2.23
N LEU A 99 1.37 -11.96 1.24
CA LEU A 99 1.29 -10.61 0.70
C LEU A 99 -0.10 -10.28 0.10
N ASN A 100 -0.72 -11.23 -0.61
CA ASN A 100 -2.09 -11.06 -1.13
C ASN A 100 -3.13 -10.90 -0.02
N LYS A 101 -2.99 -11.67 1.07
CA LYS A 101 -3.89 -11.61 2.22
C LYS A 101 -3.79 -10.24 2.89
N ASP A 102 -2.57 -9.77 3.14
CA ASP A 102 -2.35 -8.50 3.83
C ASP A 102 -2.84 -7.30 3.01
N LEU A 103 -2.74 -7.37 1.67
CA LEU A 103 -3.32 -6.37 0.77
C LEU A 103 -4.86 -6.38 0.78
N ASP A 104 -5.50 -7.55 0.86
CA ASP A 104 -6.96 -7.64 0.97
C ASP A 104 -7.44 -7.09 2.33
N ASP A 105 -6.78 -7.50 3.41
CA ASP A 105 -7.06 -7.00 4.76
C ASP A 105 -6.89 -5.48 4.83
N ALA A 106 -5.83 -4.92 4.23
CA ALA A 106 -5.63 -3.47 4.16
C ALA A 106 -6.78 -2.77 3.42
N ARG A 107 -7.20 -3.29 2.26
CA ARG A 107 -8.30 -2.72 1.48
C ARG A 107 -9.62 -2.64 2.25
N HIS A 108 -9.88 -3.60 3.14
CA HIS A 108 -11.08 -3.66 3.97
C HIS A 108 -10.94 -3.01 5.35
N SER A 109 -9.73 -2.55 5.73
CA SER A 109 -9.45 -1.96 7.06
C SER A 109 -10.11 -0.59 7.30
N LEU A 110 -10.68 0.01 6.25
CA LEU A 110 -11.37 1.30 6.29
C LEU A 110 -12.89 1.18 6.51
N GLY A 111 -13.40 -0.01 6.87
CA GLY A 111 -14.83 -0.30 7.03
C GLY A 111 -15.35 -0.37 8.48
N GLY A 112 -14.65 0.23 9.45
CA GLY A 112 -15.04 0.24 10.87
C GLY A 112 -15.54 1.59 11.36
#